data_AF-A0A917RQ25-F1
#
_entry.id   AF-A0A917RQ25-F1
#
_cell.length_a   1.000
_cell.length_b   1.000
_cell.length_c   1.000
_cell.angle_alpha   90.00
_cell.angle_beta   90.00
_cell.angle_gamma   90.00
#
_symmetry.space_group_name_H-M   'P 1'
#
loop_
_entity.id
_entity.type
_entity.pdbx_description
1 polymer ?
#
loop_
_entity_poly.entity_id
_entity_poly.type
_entity_poly.pdbx_seq_one_letter_code
_entity_poly.pdbx_strand_id
1 'polypeptide(L)'
;MLTHLQGDQLPEWIAVASATAVLPSLRHFAQHLLRDLDAVTAGLTLPWNSGVVEGHVNRIKMLKRQMFGRAGFELLRKRVLLA
;
A
#
# COMPACT_ATOMS: atom_id res chain seq x y z
N MET A 1 0.36 -6.73 -8.63
CA MET A 1 -1.03 -6.25 -8.44
C MET A 1 -1.86 -7.42 -7.93
N LEU A 2 -2.85 -7.19 -7.07
CA LEU A 2 -3.72 -8.27 -6.58
C LEU A 2 -4.54 -8.84 -7.74
N THR A 3 -4.37 -10.12 -8.04
CA THR A 3 -4.95 -10.79 -9.21
C THR A 3 -6.16 -11.66 -8.88
N HIS A 4 -6.25 -12.16 -7.64
CA HIS A 4 -7.26 -13.14 -7.24
C HIS A 4 -8.56 -12.52 -6.74
N LEU A 5 -8.49 -11.28 -6.26
CA LEU A 5 -9.64 -10.49 -5.78
C LEU A 5 -10.56 -11.22 -4.77
N GLN A 6 -9.96 -11.97 -3.84
CA GLN A 6 -10.65 -12.79 -2.83
C GLN A 6 -10.84 -12.06 -1.50
N GLY A 7 -11.41 -10.84 -1.54
CA GLY A 7 -11.65 -10.06 -0.32
C GLY A 7 -12.66 -10.70 0.63
N ASP A 8 -13.52 -11.57 0.13
CA ASP A 8 -14.47 -12.38 0.90
C ASP A 8 -13.79 -13.34 1.89
N GLN A 9 -12.55 -13.75 1.61
CA GLN A 9 -11.76 -14.63 2.48
C GLN A 9 -11.02 -13.88 3.60
N LEU A 10 -11.02 -12.54 3.58
CA LEU A 10 -10.30 -11.72 4.55
C LEU A 10 -10.71 -11.97 6.01
N PRO A 11 -12.00 -12.13 6.37
CA PRO A 11 -12.39 -12.36 7.76
C PRO A 11 -11.85 -13.68 8.33
N GLU A 12 -11.87 -14.74 7.53
CA GLU A 12 -11.31 -16.04 7.92
C GLU A 12 -9.80 -15.93 8.16
N TRP A 13 -9.10 -15.26 7.25
CA TRP A 13 -7.67 -15.01 7.41
C TRP A 13 -7.36 -14.19 8.67
N ILE A 14 -8.12 -13.13 8.95
CA ILE A 14 -7.94 -12.30 10.16
C ILE A 14 -8.12 -13.14 11.42
N ALA A 15 -9.10 -14.06 11.45
CA ALA A 15 -9.32 -14.93 12.60
C ALA A 15 -8.11 -15.84 12.88
N VAL A 16 -7.57 -16.48 11.83
CA VAL A 16 -6.36 -17.33 11.93
C VAL A 16 -5.13 -16.53 12.33
N ALA A 17 -4.91 -15.37 11.70
CA ALA A 17 -3.77 -14.50 11.98
C ALA A 17 -3.82 -13.93 13.42
N SER A 18 -5.02 -13.63 13.92
CA SER A 18 -5.21 -13.12 15.29
C SER A 18 -5.00 -14.20 16.35
N ALA A 19 -5.33 -15.46 16.05
CA ALA A 19 -5.14 -16.59 16.95
C ALA A 19 -3.66 -17.03 17.06
N THR A 20 -2.82 -16.69 16.08
CA THR A 20 -1.40 -17.08 16.05
C THR A 20 -0.63 -16.48 17.23
N ALA A 21 0.04 -17.33 18.02
CA ALA A 21 0.89 -16.92 19.15
C ALA A 21 2.35 -16.63 18.75
N VAL A 22 2.79 -17.15 17.60
CA VAL A 22 4.19 -17.11 17.16
C VAL A 22 4.60 -15.72 16.65
N LEU A 23 3.65 -14.89 16.20
CA LEU A 23 3.91 -13.61 15.54
C LEU A 23 3.02 -12.49 16.12
N PRO A 24 3.45 -11.85 17.22
CA PRO A 24 2.67 -10.77 17.86
C PRO A 24 2.39 -9.58 16.92
N SER A 25 3.34 -9.26 16.04
CA SER A 25 3.18 -8.19 15.04
C SER A 25 2.10 -8.52 14.01
N LEU A 26 2.02 -9.78 13.56
CA LEU A 26 0.99 -10.23 12.63
C LEU A 26 -0.40 -10.20 13.26
N ARG A 27 -0.52 -10.62 14.53
CA ARG A 27 -1.76 -10.51 15.30
C ARG A 27 -2.22 -9.06 15.37
N HIS A 28 -1.33 -8.16 15.77
CA HIS A 28 -1.66 -6.74 15.90
C HIS A 28 -2.06 -6.13 14.54
N PHE A 29 -1.37 -6.51 13.47
CA PHE A 29 -1.72 -6.11 12.10
C PHE A 29 -3.13 -6.58 11.71
N ALA A 30 -3.44 -7.88 11.90
CA ALA A 30 -4.75 -8.44 11.58
C ALA A 30 -5.88 -7.75 12.37
N GLN A 31 -5.65 -7.46 13.65
CA GLN A 31 -6.59 -6.71 14.49
C GLN A 31 -6.78 -5.27 14.01
N HIS A 32 -5.74 -4.62 13.46
CA HIS A 32 -5.85 -3.27 12.93
C HIS A 32 -6.68 -3.21 11.65
N LEU A 33 -6.64 -4.24 10.81
CA LEU A 33 -7.46 -4.30 9.60
C LEU A 33 -8.97 -4.25 9.89
N LEU A 34 -9.39 -4.70 11.08
CA LEU A 34 -10.79 -4.64 11.49
C LEU A 34 -11.34 -3.21 11.59
N ARG A 35 -10.48 -2.19 11.77
CA ARG A 35 -10.91 -0.78 11.85
C ARG A 35 -11.40 -0.24 10.51
N ASP A 36 -10.84 -0.75 9.42
CA ASP A 36 -11.11 -0.31 8.04
C ASP A 36 -11.58 -1.49 7.18
N LEU A 37 -12.27 -2.46 7.80
CA LEU A 37 -12.57 -3.76 7.19
C LEU A 37 -13.26 -3.63 5.83
N ASP A 38 -14.24 -2.74 5.71
CA ASP A 38 -14.98 -2.52 4.47
C ASP A 38 -14.06 -2.00 3.35
N ALA A 39 -13.18 -1.05 3.68
CA ALA A 39 -12.25 -0.47 2.73
C ALA A 39 -11.20 -1.48 2.27
N VAL A 40 -10.67 -2.28 3.19
CA VAL A 40 -9.69 -3.34 2.88
C VAL A 40 -10.35 -4.45 2.07
N THR A 41 -11.56 -4.88 2.44
CA THR A 41 -12.34 -5.87 1.70
C THR A 41 -12.60 -5.40 0.28
N ALA A 42 -13.03 -4.15 0.10
CA ALA A 42 -13.24 -3.56 -1.22
C ALA A 42 -11.93 -3.51 -2.03
N GLY A 43 -10.81 -3.11 -1.41
CA GLY A 43 -9.49 -3.09 -2.05
C GLY A 43 -8.97 -4.48 -2.45
N LEU A 44 -9.43 -5.53 -1.77
CA LEU A 44 -9.14 -6.93 -2.10
C LEU A 44 -10.19 -7.57 -3.02
N THR A 45 -11.30 -6.89 -3.36
CA THR A 45 -12.41 -7.48 -4.15
C THR A 45 -12.60 -6.79 -5.50
N LEU A 46 -12.43 -5.48 -5.54
CA LEU A 46 -12.66 -4.69 -6.75
C LEU A 46 -11.43 -4.76 -7.68
N PRO A 47 -11.62 -4.65 -9.00
CA PRO A 47 -10.51 -4.66 -9.96
C PRO A 47 -9.67 -3.36 -9.91
N TRP A 48 -10.15 -2.36 -9.18
CA TRP A 48 -9.49 -1.06 -9.04
C TRP A 48 -8.26 -1.17 -8.14
N ASN A 49 -7.20 -0.49 -8.52
CA ASN A 49 -5.94 -0.51 -7.78
C ASN A 49 -5.15 0.78 -8.00
N SER A 50 -4.22 1.06 -7.10
CA SER A 50 -3.37 2.24 -7.14
C SER A 50 -2.07 2.05 -7.93
N GLY A 51 -1.90 0.94 -8.67
CA GLY A 51 -0.59 0.55 -9.22
C GLY A 51 0.04 1.60 -10.15
N VAL A 52 -0.75 2.21 -11.02
CA VAL A 52 -0.28 3.30 -11.90
C VAL A 52 0.14 4.53 -11.10
N VAL A 53 -0.68 4.90 -10.10
CA VAL A 53 -0.43 6.06 -9.23
C VAL A 53 0.83 5.83 -8.39
N GLU A 54 0.98 4.65 -7.80
CA GLU A 54 2.17 4.25 -7.04
C GLU A 54 3.42 4.23 -7.92
N GLY A 55 3.31 3.81 -9.18
CA GLY A 55 4.38 3.90 -10.16
C GLY A 55 4.88 5.33 -10.35
N HIS A 56 3.96 6.28 -10.55
CA HIS A 56 4.31 7.71 -10.63
C HIS A 56 4.94 8.23 -9.33
N VAL A 57 4.38 7.86 -8.18
CA VAL A 57 4.93 8.23 -6.87
C VAL A 57 6.35 7.69 -6.70
N ASN A 58 6.61 6.45 -7.11
CA ASN A 58 7.94 5.84 -7.04
C ASN A 58 8.93 6.53 -7.98
N ARG A 59 8.52 6.90 -9.20
CA ARG A 59 9.36 7.71 -10.12
C ARG A 59 9.73 9.05 -9.49
N ILE A 60 8.77 9.76 -8.90
CA ILE A 60 9.02 11.04 -8.22
C ILE A 60 9.96 10.86 -7.02
N LYS A 61 9.72 9.84 -6.19
CA LYS A 61 10.60 9.50 -5.05
C LYS A 61 12.02 9.20 -5.51
N MET A 62 12.18 8.48 -6.62
CA MET A 62 13.47 8.17 -7.22
C MET A 62 14.20 9.45 -7.66
N LEU A 63 13.54 10.34 -8.42
CA LEU A 63 14.12 11.63 -8.82
C LEU A 63 14.54 12.48 -7.62
N LYS A 64 13.73 12.52 -6.56
CA LYS A 64 14.07 13.22 -5.32
C LYS A 64 15.28 12.60 -4.60
N ARG A 65 15.41 11.27 -4.61
CA ARG A 65 16.55 10.52 -4.01
C ARG A 65 17.86 10.74 -4.78
N GLN A 66 17.82 10.85 -6.11
CA GLN A 66 18.99 11.24 -6.91
C GLN A 66 19.58 12.60 -6.50
N MET A 67 18.78 13.43 -5.82
CA MET A 67 19.17 14.75 -5.33
C MET A 67 19.41 14.77 -3.81
N PHE A 68 19.64 13.59 -3.20
CA PHE A 68 19.84 13.40 -1.76
C PHE A 68 18.72 13.99 -0.90
N GLY A 69 17.49 14.06 -1.44
CA GLY A 69 16.34 14.63 -0.72
C GLY A 69 16.34 16.15 -0.58
N ARG A 70 17.33 16.85 -1.15
CA ARG A 70 17.52 18.31 -0.98
C ARG A 70 16.76 19.17 -1.99
N ALA A 71 16.02 18.56 -2.91
CA ALA A 71 15.21 19.28 -3.88
C ALA A 71 13.95 19.87 -3.24
N GLY A 72 13.83 21.20 -3.26
CA GLY A 72 12.57 21.90 -3.04
C GLY A 72 11.57 21.68 -4.19
N PHE A 73 10.33 22.14 -4.02
CA PHE A 73 9.25 21.86 -4.97
C PHE A 73 9.55 22.31 -6.40
N GLU A 74 10.01 23.55 -6.60
CA GLU A 74 10.30 24.11 -7.94
C GLU A 74 11.32 23.28 -8.72
N LEU A 75 12.39 22.85 -8.04
CA LEU A 75 13.45 22.05 -8.66
C LEU A 75 12.96 20.62 -8.95
N LEU A 76 12.22 20.02 -8.02
CA LEU A 76 11.63 18.69 -8.23
C LEU A 76 10.63 18.70 -9.39
N ARG A 77 9.78 19.74 -9.49
CA ARG A 77 8.83 19.92 -10.59
C ARG A 77 9.55 19.99 -11.93
N LYS A 78 10.60 20.83 -12.05
CA LYS A 78 11.42 20.90 -13.28
C LYS A 78 12.02 19.53 -13.63
N ARG A 79 12.57 18.80 -12.65
CA ARG A 79 13.13 17.47 -12.89
C ARG A 79 12.10 16.44 -13.34
N VAL A 80 10.88 16.50 -12.82
CA VAL A 80 9.80 15.58 -13.24
C VAL A 80 9.34 15.88 -14.67
N LEU A 81 9.21 17.17 -15.03
CA LEU A 81 8.74 17.59 -16.36
C LEU A 81 9.77 17.40 -17.47
N LEU A 82 11.07 17.41 -17.13
CA LEU A 82 12.19 17.29 -18.08
C LEU A 82 12.80 15.88 -18.17
N ALA A 83 12.29 14.92 -17.38
CA ALA A 83 12.81 13.54 -17.30
C ALA A 83 12.01 12.53 -18.13
#